data_AF-A0A2H0I3T2-F1
#
_entry.id   AF-A0A2H0I3T2-F1
#
_cell.length_a   1.000
_cell.length_b   1.000
_cell.length_c   1.000
_cell.angle_alpha   90.00
_cell.angle_beta   90.00
_cell.angle_gamma   90.00
#
_symmetry.space_group_name_H-M   'P 1'
#
loop_
_entity.id
_entity.type
_entity.pdbx_description
1 polymer ?
#
loop_
_entity_poly.entity_id
_entity_poly.type
_entity_poly.pdbx_seq_one_letter_code
_entity_poly.pdbx_strand_id
1 'polypeptide(L)'
;MIGSAINITMSNFLIFNIFLIVAIAIGIIISTPVKLWLLKIWRKILLLKKYWIIVFTFITISFGGYYYIFQKFQLNDLSNAISIYNNILTLLFACIVGYFAFLQLQEGKISRLENEGEVYPQNYSYVRALQTYSELYSIVPNNHTYITNSLELQLILEKNDEFDKLFQELMKNCLEKEEKLIYYYLLVLKHFFTLHMGEYESSIKQYLEFAKKENITSINWNFNHVMNSPLFLGMKQDRKDEFMKFVNYARNQHLGNSKDEFEKEYLT
;
A
#
# COMPACT_ATOMS: atom_id res chain seq x y z
N MET A 1 -9.42 -32.92 50.13
CA MET A 1 -9.87 -31.77 49.29
C MET A 1 -8.87 -31.35 48.20
N ILE A 2 -7.78 -32.09 47.93
CA ILE A 2 -6.81 -31.76 46.87
C ILE A 2 -7.13 -32.45 45.53
N GLY A 3 -7.86 -33.57 45.55
CA GLY A 3 -8.18 -34.35 44.33
C GLY A 3 -9.22 -33.72 43.39
N SER A 4 -10.07 -32.79 43.85
CA SER A 4 -11.09 -32.15 43.01
C SER A 4 -10.55 -30.98 42.19
N ALA A 5 -9.47 -30.32 42.63
CA ALA A 5 -8.87 -29.19 41.92
C ALA A 5 -8.06 -29.63 40.68
N ILE A 6 -7.40 -30.79 40.76
CA ILE A 6 -6.54 -31.33 39.68
C ILE A 6 -7.37 -31.78 38.46
N ASN A 7 -8.56 -32.35 38.70
CA ASN A 7 -9.44 -32.80 37.61
C ASN A 7 -10.05 -31.64 36.80
N ILE A 8 -10.27 -30.47 37.42
CA ILE A 8 -10.80 -29.29 36.73
C ILE A 8 -9.73 -28.66 35.83
N THR A 9 -8.47 -28.64 36.27
CA THR A 9 -7.35 -28.11 35.46
C THR A 9 -7.04 -28.97 34.24
N MET A 10 -7.15 -30.29 34.36
CA MET A 10 -6.84 -31.22 33.26
C MET A 10 -7.95 -31.23 32.20
N SER A 11 -9.22 -31.09 32.60
CA SER A 11 -10.37 -30.95 31.70
C SER A 11 -10.29 -29.65 30.88
N ASN A 12 -9.97 -28.52 31.52
CA ASN A 12 -9.81 -27.23 30.84
C ASN A 12 -8.64 -27.23 29.84
N PHE A 13 -7.55 -27.94 30.16
CA PHE A 13 -6.41 -28.09 29.26
C PHE A 13 -6.75 -28.93 28.01
N LEU A 14 -7.53 -30.00 28.16
CA LEU A 14 -7.98 -30.84 27.06
C LEU A 14 -8.95 -30.09 26.14
N ILE A 15 -9.89 -29.33 26.71
CA ILE A 15 -10.83 -28.49 25.96
C ILE A 15 -10.07 -27.42 25.15
N PHE A 16 -9.06 -26.78 25.75
CA PHE A 16 -8.22 -25.80 25.06
C PHE A 16 -7.45 -26.40 23.88
N ASN A 17 -6.85 -27.58 24.05
CA ASN A 17 -6.09 -28.24 22.98
C ASN A 17 -6.99 -28.71 21.83
N ILE A 18 -8.21 -29.20 22.12
CA ILE A 18 -9.19 -29.55 21.09
C ILE A 18 -9.60 -28.30 20.30
N PHE A 19 -9.83 -27.17 20.98
CA PHE A 19 -10.16 -25.90 20.34
C PHE A 19 -9.03 -25.42 19.41
N LEU A 20 -7.77 -25.58 19.83
CA LEU A 20 -6.59 -25.23 19.06
C LEU A 20 -6.45 -26.08 17.79
N ILE A 21 -6.64 -27.39 17.90
CA ILE A 21 -6.54 -28.33 16.76
C ILE A 21 -7.65 -28.06 15.74
N VAL A 22 -8.88 -27.79 16.20
CA VAL A 22 -10.00 -27.42 15.33
C VAL A 22 -9.73 -26.09 14.62
N ALA A 23 -9.18 -25.09 15.32
CA ALA A 23 -8.82 -23.81 14.72
C ALA A 23 -7.73 -23.95 13.64
N ILE A 24 -6.73 -24.82 13.86
CA ILE A 24 -5.66 -25.10 12.89
C ILE A 24 -6.22 -25.84 11.67
N ALA A 25 -7.08 -26.84 11.88
CA ALA A 25 -7.73 -27.58 10.79
C ALA A 25 -8.62 -26.67 9.93
N ILE A 26 -9.38 -25.77 10.55
CA ILE A 26 -10.18 -24.75 9.84
C ILE A 26 -9.26 -23.80 9.05
N GLY A 27 -8.12 -23.39 9.61
CA GLY A 27 -7.14 -22.54 8.92
C GLY A 27 -6.53 -23.18 7.66
N ILE A 28 -6.44 -24.50 7.61
CA ILE A 28 -5.89 -25.26 6.48
C ILE A 28 -6.93 -25.48 5.37
N ILE A 29 -8.22 -25.59 5.71
CA ILE A 29 -9.32 -25.89 4.77
C ILE A 29 -9.78 -24.65 3.98
N ILE A 30 -9.42 -23.45 4.42
CA ILE A 30 -9.91 -22.21 3.82
C ILE A 30 -9.21 -21.91 2.48
N SER A 31 -9.98 -21.99 1.39
CA SER A 31 -9.55 -21.80 0.01
C SER A 31 -9.04 -20.38 -0.31
N THR A 32 -8.25 -20.27 -1.38
CA THR A 32 -7.57 -19.05 -1.88
C THR A 32 -8.42 -17.77 -1.94
N PRO A 33 -9.72 -17.76 -2.33
CA PRO A 33 -10.54 -16.54 -2.31
C PRO A 33 -10.91 -16.07 -0.89
N VAL A 34 -11.08 -17.00 0.05
CA VAL A 34 -11.33 -16.65 1.46
C VAL A 34 -10.04 -16.20 2.13
N LYS A 35 -8.86 -16.61 1.64
CA LYS A 35 -7.56 -16.11 2.08
C LYS A 35 -7.39 -14.61 1.81
N LEU A 36 -7.90 -14.11 0.68
CA LEU A 36 -7.94 -12.67 0.34
C LEU A 36 -8.94 -11.90 1.23
N TRP A 37 -10.11 -12.47 1.50
CA TRP A 37 -11.08 -11.90 2.46
C TRP A 37 -10.55 -11.91 3.89
N LEU A 38 -9.90 -13.00 4.31
CA LEU A 38 -9.21 -13.13 5.58
C LEU A 38 -8.03 -12.20 5.67
N LEU A 39 -7.28 -11.90 4.59
CA LEU A 39 -6.22 -10.89 4.55
C LEU A 39 -6.79 -9.48 4.70
N LYS A 40 -7.95 -9.17 4.10
CA LYS A 40 -8.69 -7.92 4.37
C LYS A 40 -9.14 -7.84 5.84
N ILE A 41 -9.62 -8.95 6.40
CA ILE A 41 -9.92 -9.06 7.83
C ILE A 41 -8.65 -9.01 8.66
N TRP A 42 -7.52 -9.54 8.19
CA TRP A 42 -6.25 -9.56 8.91
C TRP A 42 -5.62 -8.17 8.95
N ARG A 43 -5.80 -7.38 7.89
CA ARG A 43 -5.53 -5.93 7.88
C ARG A 43 -6.41 -5.19 8.90
N LYS A 44 -7.72 -5.51 8.96
CA LYS A 44 -8.60 -5.04 10.05
C LYS A 44 -8.16 -5.55 11.43
N ILE A 45 -7.60 -6.76 11.52
CA ILE A 45 -7.08 -7.37 12.75
C ILE A 45 -5.73 -6.76 13.16
N LEU A 46 -4.91 -6.28 12.21
CA LEU A 46 -3.68 -5.54 12.50
C LEU A 46 -3.98 -4.17 13.10
N LEU A 47 -5.06 -3.53 12.64
CA LEU A 47 -5.65 -2.38 13.33
C LEU A 47 -6.21 -2.77 14.69
N LEU A 48 -6.86 -3.94 14.82
CA LEU A 48 -7.21 -4.50 16.13
C LEU A 48 -5.99 -4.76 17.02
N LYS A 49 -4.82 -5.18 16.50
CA LYS A 49 -3.61 -5.40 17.33
C LYS A 49 -3.13 -4.09 17.96
N LYS A 50 -3.01 -3.02 17.17
CA LYS A 50 -2.66 -1.69 17.69
C LYS A 50 -3.76 -1.13 18.61
N TYR A 51 -5.02 -1.37 18.28
CA TYR A 51 -6.17 -1.03 19.13
C TYR A 51 -6.14 -1.73 20.48
N TRP A 52 -5.89 -3.04 20.51
CA TRP A 52 -5.82 -3.83 21.75
C TRP A 52 -4.62 -3.43 22.61
N ILE A 53 -3.49 -3.04 22.02
CA ILE A 53 -2.38 -2.45 22.77
C ILE A 53 -2.85 -1.18 23.48
N ILE A 54 -3.50 -0.25 22.76
CA ILE A 54 -3.99 1.01 23.34
C ILE A 54 -5.06 0.74 24.43
N VAL A 55 -6.00 -0.16 24.18
CA VAL A 55 -7.04 -0.55 25.15
C VAL A 55 -6.43 -1.19 26.39
N PHE A 56 -5.48 -2.12 26.23
CA PHE A 56 -4.82 -2.77 27.36
C PHE A 56 -3.96 -1.78 28.15
N THR A 57 -3.26 -0.86 27.49
CA THR A 57 -2.52 0.22 28.14
C THR A 57 -3.47 1.13 28.92
N PHE A 58 -4.59 1.54 28.33
CA PHE A 58 -5.61 2.35 29.01
C PHE A 58 -6.17 1.66 30.26
N ILE A 59 -6.53 0.38 30.14
CA ILE A 59 -7.02 -0.44 31.26
C ILE A 59 -5.95 -0.51 32.36
N THR A 60 -4.70 -0.80 32.00
CA THR A 60 -3.59 -0.91 32.95
C THR A 60 -3.33 0.40 33.69
N ILE A 61 -3.31 1.53 32.98
CA ILE A 61 -3.19 2.87 33.56
C ILE A 61 -4.36 3.15 34.50
N SER A 62 -5.59 2.83 34.06
CA SER A 62 -6.80 3.03 34.84
C SER A 62 -6.74 2.31 36.18
N PHE A 63 -6.47 0.99 36.16
CA PHE A 63 -6.34 0.17 37.36
C PHE A 63 -5.17 0.62 38.24
N GLY A 64 -4.02 0.94 37.65
CA GLY A 64 -2.84 1.42 38.38
C GLY A 64 -3.09 2.74 39.12
N GLY A 65 -3.78 3.69 38.49
CA GLY A 65 -4.11 4.96 39.14
C GLY A 65 -5.19 4.82 40.21
N TYR A 66 -6.19 3.95 40.03
CA TYR A 66 -7.12 3.63 41.13
C TYR A 66 -6.39 3.00 42.31
N TYR A 67 -5.53 2.00 42.06
CA TYR A 67 -4.72 1.37 43.12
C TYR A 67 -3.87 2.40 43.87
N TYR A 68 -3.24 3.33 43.16
CA TYR A 68 -2.46 4.41 43.75
C TYR A 68 -3.33 5.34 44.62
N ILE A 69 -4.51 5.73 44.14
CA ILE A 69 -5.44 6.59 44.89
C ILE A 69 -5.87 5.91 46.18
N PHE A 70 -6.22 4.62 46.14
CA PHE A 70 -6.60 3.85 47.31
C PHE A 70 -5.47 3.69 48.33
N GLN A 71 -4.20 3.65 47.89
CA GLN A 71 -3.06 3.57 48.80
C GLN A 71 -2.71 4.92 49.46
N LYS A 72 -2.90 6.03 48.74
CA LYS A 72 -2.31 7.31 49.14
C LYS A 72 -3.28 8.27 49.83
N PHE A 73 -4.59 8.15 49.58
CA PHE A 73 -5.58 9.07 50.13
C PHE A 73 -6.36 8.45 51.30
N GLN A 74 -6.59 9.24 52.35
CA GLN A 74 -7.44 8.85 53.47
C GLN A 74 -8.93 8.88 53.07
N LEU A 75 -9.78 8.16 53.81
CA LEU A 75 -11.22 8.02 53.51
C LEU A 75 -11.95 9.35 53.26
N ASN A 76 -11.58 10.42 53.97
CA ASN A 76 -12.23 11.73 53.86
C ASN A 76 -11.92 12.46 52.53
N ASP A 77 -10.73 12.23 51.95
CA ASP A 77 -10.28 12.86 50.69
C ASP A 77 -10.42 11.92 49.48
N LEU A 78 -10.64 10.63 49.75
CA LEU A 78 -10.71 9.57 48.74
C LEU A 78 -11.80 9.84 47.68
N SER A 79 -12.96 10.33 48.10
CA SER A 79 -14.08 10.63 47.19
C SER A 79 -13.72 11.72 46.18
N ASN A 80 -13.07 12.81 46.64
CA ASN A 80 -12.61 13.89 45.78
C ASN A 80 -11.51 13.43 44.82
N ALA A 81 -10.55 12.64 45.32
CA ALA A 81 -9.48 12.07 44.50
C ALA A 81 -10.02 11.15 43.40
N ILE A 82 -10.99 10.28 43.73
CA ILE A 82 -11.68 9.41 42.75
C ILE A 82 -12.44 10.26 41.72
N SER A 83 -13.16 11.30 42.16
CA SER A 83 -13.92 12.16 41.26
C SER A 83 -13.03 12.86 40.23
N ILE A 84 -11.93 13.47 40.67
CA ILE A 84 -10.95 14.12 39.79
C ILE A 84 -10.34 13.11 38.82
N TYR A 85 -9.94 11.93 39.32
CA TYR A 85 -9.34 10.90 38.49
C TYR A 85 -10.31 10.31 37.46
N ASN A 86 -11.58 10.14 37.82
CA ASN A 86 -12.63 9.73 36.88
C ASN A 86 -12.75 10.74 35.74
N ASN A 87 -12.78 12.04 36.03
CA ASN A 87 -12.86 13.08 35.00
C ASN A 87 -11.66 13.02 34.04
N ILE A 88 -10.46 12.79 34.57
CA ILE A 88 -9.23 12.62 33.77
C ILE A 88 -9.35 11.38 32.88
N LEU A 89 -9.77 10.24 33.42
CA LEU A 89 -9.95 9.01 32.65
C LEU A 89 -11.01 9.14 31.57
N THR A 90 -12.14 9.79 31.86
CA THR A 90 -13.20 10.04 30.89
C THR A 90 -12.71 10.92 29.74
N LEU A 91 -11.98 12.00 30.03
CA LEU A 91 -11.39 12.85 29.00
C LEU A 91 -10.38 12.07 28.14
N LEU A 92 -9.51 11.30 28.78
CA LEU A 92 -8.48 10.51 28.10
C LEU A 92 -9.12 9.43 27.20
N PHE A 93 -10.18 8.78 27.69
CA PHE A 93 -10.97 7.84 26.90
C PHE A 93 -11.63 8.52 25.69
N ALA A 94 -12.27 9.67 25.89
CA ALA A 94 -12.90 10.42 24.80
C ALA A 94 -11.89 10.83 23.71
N CYS A 95 -10.69 11.28 24.10
CA CYS A 95 -9.61 11.58 23.16
C CYS A 95 -9.18 10.34 22.35
N ILE A 96 -9.02 9.19 23.00
CA ILE A 96 -8.64 7.93 22.34
C ILE A 96 -9.73 7.48 21.35
N VAL A 97 -10.99 7.49 21.76
CA VAL A 97 -12.12 7.11 20.90
C VAL A 97 -12.22 8.05 19.70
N GLY A 98 -12.11 9.37 19.92
CA GLY A 98 -12.09 10.37 18.84
C GLY A 98 -10.95 10.15 17.86
N TYR A 99 -9.75 9.83 18.35
CA TYR A 99 -8.60 9.51 17.51
C TYR A 99 -8.84 8.26 16.64
N PHE A 100 -9.40 7.18 17.20
CA PHE A 100 -9.74 5.99 16.40
C PHE A 100 -10.84 6.25 15.37
N ALA A 101 -11.87 7.01 15.73
CA ALA A 101 -12.90 7.40 14.77
C ALA A 101 -12.31 8.20 13.61
N PHE A 102 -11.37 9.11 13.89
CA PHE A 102 -10.63 9.85 12.87
C PHE A 102 -9.79 8.94 11.98
N LEU A 103 -9.05 7.98 12.55
CA LEU A 103 -8.28 7.01 11.77
C LEU A 103 -9.17 6.17 10.86
N GLN A 104 -10.33 5.70 11.34
CA GLN A 104 -11.28 4.95 10.53
C GLN A 104 -11.83 5.77 9.37
N LEU A 105 -12.14 7.06 9.60
CA LEU A 105 -12.57 7.96 8.54
C LEU A 105 -11.47 8.18 7.50
N GLN A 106 -10.21 8.35 7.95
CA GLN A 106 -9.08 8.47 7.03
C GLN A 106 -8.86 7.21 6.20
N GLU A 107 -8.88 6.03 6.80
CA GLU A 107 -8.75 4.76 6.08
C GLU A 107 -9.88 4.55 5.07
N GLY A 108 -11.12 4.88 5.45
CA GLY A 108 -12.26 4.86 4.55
C GLY A 108 -12.08 5.81 3.36
N LYS A 109 -11.54 7.01 3.60
CA LYS A 109 -11.21 7.99 2.56
C LYS A 109 -10.13 7.47 1.62
N ILE A 110 -9.02 6.95 2.16
CA ILE A 110 -7.91 6.38 1.36
C ILE A 110 -8.44 5.24 0.49
N SER A 111 -9.17 4.28 1.06
CA SER A 111 -9.70 3.16 0.29
C SER A 111 -10.66 3.60 -0.81
N ARG A 112 -11.49 4.63 -0.57
CA ARG A 112 -12.35 5.20 -1.61
C ARG A 112 -11.52 5.82 -2.73
N LEU A 113 -10.54 6.64 -2.38
CA LEU A 113 -9.66 7.29 -3.35
C LEU A 113 -8.84 6.27 -4.15
N GLU A 114 -8.36 5.19 -3.54
CA GLU A 114 -7.67 4.10 -4.25
C GLU A 114 -8.56 3.49 -5.32
N ASN A 115 -9.82 3.16 -4.97
CA ASN A 115 -10.78 2.61 -5.94
C ASN A 115 -11.09 3.62 -7.05
N GLU A 116 -11.28 4.90 -6.71
CA GLU A 116 -11.52 5.97 -7.70
C GLU A 116 -10.32 6.14 -8.64
N GLY A 117 -9.10 6.10 -8.11
CA GLY A 117 -7.85 6.20 -8.85
C GLY A 117 -7.62 5.05 -9.83
N GLU A 118 -8.12 3.86 -9.53
CA GLU A 118 -8.10 2.71 -10.44
C GLU A 118 -9.19 2.79 -11.52
N VAL A 119 -10.38 3.28 -11.17
CA VAL A 119 -11.56 3.30 -12.07
C VAL A 119 -11.52 4.48 -13.05
N TYR A 120 -11.07 5.66 -12.63
CA TYR A 120 -11.08 6.85 -13.50
C TYR A 120 -10.22 6.72 -14.77
N PRO A 121 -8.99 6.18 -14.74
CA PRO A 121 -8.20 5.97 -15.96
C PRO A 121 -8.86 4.99 -16.93
N GLN A 122 -9.56 3.96 -16.43
CA GLN A 122 -10.28 2.98 -17.26
C GLN A 122 -11.44 3.62 -18.03
N ASN A 123 -12.04 4.67 -17.46
CA ASN A 123 -13.10 5.46 -18.08
C ASN A 123 -12.56 6.70 -18.80
N TYR A 124 -11.27 6.72 -19.16
CA TYR A 124 -10.61 7.85 -19.85
C TYR A 124 -10.69 9.19 -19.11
N SER A 125 -10.99 9.17 -17.80
CA SER A 125 -11.14 10.35 -16.95
C SER A 125 -9.81 10.74 -16.30
N TYR A 126 -8.77 10.94 -17.12
CA TYR A 126 -7.39 11.11 -16.67
C TYR A 126 -7.17 12.30 -15.73
N VAL A 127 -7.86 13.42 -15.96
CA VAL A 127 -7.77 14.61 -15.08
C VAL A 127 -8.26 14.29 -13.66
N ARG A 128 -9.38 13.56 -13.55
CA ARG A 128 -9.92 13.14 -12.25
C ARG A 128 -9.00 12.14 -11.58
N ALA A 129 -8.49 11.16 -12.35
CA ALA A 129 -7.51 10.21 -11.84
C ALA A 129 -6.27 10.91 -11.27
N LEU A 130 -5.74 11.92 -11.98
CA LEU A 130 -4.57 12.66 -11.52
C LEU A 130 -4.87 13.42 -10.22
N GLN A 131 -6.04 14.07 -10.12
CA GLN A 131 -6.47 14.72 -8.88
C GLN A 131 -6.56 13.72 -7.72
N THR A 132 -7.15 12.55 -7.96
CA THR A 132 -7.27 11.48 -6.96
C THR A 132 -5.90 10.97 -6.49
N TYR A 133 -4.97 10.67 -7.40
CA TYR A 133 -3.63 10.22 -7.02
C TYR A 133 -2.80 11.32 -6.35
N SER A 134 -2.98 12.59 -6.75
CA SER A 134 -2.36 13.72 -6.08
C SER A 134 -2.88 13.88 -4.64
N GLU A 135 -4.18 13.67 -4.43
CA GLU A 135 -4.77 13.67 -3.08
C GLU A 135 -4.27 12.47 -2.25
N LEU A 136 -4.22 11.26 -2.82
CA LEU A 136 -3.64 10.08 -2.17
C LEU A 136 -2.18 10.31 -1.77
N TYR A 137 -1.39 10.91 -2.65
CA TYR A 137 0.00 11.24 -2.38
C TYR A 137 0.14 12.28 -1.26
N SER A 138 -0.75 13.28 -1.19
CA SER A 138 -0.75 14.25 -0.08
C SER A 138 -1.05 13.63 1.30
N ILE A 139 -1.81 12.53 1.31
CA ILE A 139 -2.14 11.79 2.54
C ILE A 139 -1.04 10.77 2.89
N VAL A 140 -0.47 10.11 1.87
CA VAL A 140 0.56 9.07 2.01
C VAL A 140 1.74 9.36 1.06
N PRO A 141 2.61 10.33 1.40
CA PRO A 141 3.65 10.86 0.50
C PRO A 141 4.78 9.88 0.18
N ASN A 142 4.83 8.73 0.86
CA ASN A 142 5.86 7.71 0.65
C ASN A 142 5.35 6.51 -0.14
N ASN A 143 4.11 6.56 -0.65
CA ASN A 143 3.58 5.45 -1.44
C ASN A 143 4.02 5.60 -2.91
N HIS A 144 4.96 4.75 -3.33
CA HIS A 144 5.53 4.73 -4.67
C HIS A 144 4.49 4.53 -5.78
N THR A 145 3.42 3.77 -5.51
CA THR A 145 2.36 3.53 -6.50
C THR A 145 1.59 4.81 -6.84
N TYR A 146 1.31 5.67 -5.85
CA TYR A 146 0.53 6.89 -6.09
C TYR A 146 1.33 7.92 -6.89
N ILE A 147 2.62 8.06 -6.61
CA ILE A 147 3.50 8.97 -7.35
C ILE A 147 3.74 8.50 -8.79
N THR A 148 3.99 7.19 -9.01
CA THR A 148 4.20 6.65 -10.36
C THR A 148 2.94 6.70 -11.22
N ASN A 149 1.77 6.41 -10.66
CA ASN A 149 0.50 6.59 -11.37
C ASN A 149 0.23 8.07 -11.69
N SER A 150 0.55 8.99 -10.77
CA SER A 150 0.45 10.43 -11.03
C SER A 150 1.36 10.88 -12.17
N LEU A 151 2.60 10.39 -12.19
CA LEU A 151 3.58 10.67 -13.24
C LEU A 151 3.12 10.16 -14.61
N GLU A 152 2.62 8.93 -14.70
CA GLU A 152 2.07 8.40 -15.96
C GLU A 152 0.90 9.26 -16.47
N LEU A 153 -0.01 9.66 -15.57
CA LEU A 153 -1.14 10.52 -15.93
C LEU A 153 -0.71 11.93 -16.33
N GLN A 154 0.32 12.49 -15.69
CA GLN A 154 0.90 13.78 -16.09
C GLN A 154 1.49 13.71 -17.49
N LEU A 155 2.16 12.62 -17.85
CA LEU A 155 2.63 12.40 -19.23
C LEU A 155 1.44 12.32 -20.21
N ILE A 156 0.41 11.54 -19.88
CA ILE A 156 -0.81 11.41 -20.71
C ILE A 156 -1.50 12.76 -20.94
N LEU A 157 -1.48 13.64 -19.93
CA LEU A 157 -2.07 14.96 -19.94
C LEU A 157 -1.11 16.06 -20.44
N GLU A 158 0.08 15.69 -20.93
CA GLU A 158 1.11 16.60 -21.45
C GLU A 158 1.61 17.64 -20.42
N LYS A 159 1.53 17.33 -19.12
CA LYS A 159 1.97 18.19 -18.02
C LYS A 159 3.48 18.02 -17.73
N ASN A 160 4.32 18.27 -18.73
CA ASN A 160 5.77 17.98 -18.67
C ASN A 160 6.51 18.70 -17.53
N ASP A 161 6.16 19.96 -17.24
CA ASP A 161 6.80 20.74 -16.17
C ASP A 161 6.49 20.20 -14.76
N GLU A 162 5.26 19.72 -14.55
CA GLU A 162 4.84 19.09 -13.30
C GLU A 162 5.48 17.71 -13.16
N PHE A 163 5.56 16.96 -14.27
CA PHE A 163 6.24 15.68 -14.35
C PHE A 163 7.69 15.79 -13.93
N ASP A 164 8.46 16.70 -14.50
CA ASP A 164 9.90 16.79 -14.25
C ASP A 164 10.24 17.08 -12.78
N LYS A 165 9.42 17.89 -12.11
CA LYS A 165 9.58 18.16 -10.68
C LYS A 165 9.34 16.91 -9.84
N LEU A 166 8.24 16.22 -10.09
CA LEU A 166 7.85 15.03 -9.32
C LEU A 166 8.74 13.81 -9.66
N PHE A 167 9.24 13.74 -10.88
CA PHE A 167 10.14 12.69 -11.35
C PHE A 167 11.52 12.75 -10.67
N GLN A 168 12.05 13.95 -10.42
CA GLN A 168 13.26 14.14 -9.64
C GLN A 168 13.10 13.71 -8.17
N GLU A 169 11.91 13.91 -7.61
CA GLU A 169 11.59 13.44 -6.26
C GLU A 169 11.53 11.91 -6.22
N LEU A 170 10.87 11.29 -7.21
CA LEU A 170 10.84 9.84 -7.36
C LEU A 170 12.26 9.24 -7.37
N MET A 171 13.17 9.80 -8.18
CA MET A 171 14.55 9.33 -8.31
C MET A 171 15.30 9.26 -6.96
N LYS A 172 15.05 10.22 -6.06
CA LYS A 172 15.70 10.28 -4.73
C LYS A 172 15.15 9.23 -3.77
N ASN A 173 13.89 8.81 -3.97
CA ASN A 173 13.13 7.98 -3.04
C ASN A 173 12.95 6.52 -3.51
N CYS A 174 13.35 6.17 -4.74
CA CYS A 174 13.32 4.77 -5.23
C CYS A 174 14.37 3.92 -4.52
N LEU A 175 13.92 3.05 -3.61
CA LEU A 175 14.82 2.18 -2.84
C LEU A 175 14.82 0.76 -3.41
N GLU A 176 13.67 0.27 -3.85
CA GLU A 176 13.52 -1.11 -4.32
C GLU A 176 13.84 -1.26 -5.81
N LYS A 177 14.19 -2.49 -6.21
CA LYS A 177 14.61 -2.78 -7.59
C LYS A 177 13.44 -2.61 -8.58
N GLU A 178 12.24 -3.06 -8.20
CA GLU A 178 11.04 -2.91 -9.03
C GLU A 178 10.64 -1.44 -9.20
N GLU A 179 10.72 -0.64 -8.13
CA GLU A 179 10.48 0.82 -8.15
C GLU A 179 11.44 1.54 -9.09
N LYS A 180 12.73 1.19 -9.05
CA LYS A 180 13.73 1.72 -9.99
C LYS A 180 13.45 1.32 -11.43
N LEU A 181 12.94 0.12 -11.67
CA LEU A 181 12.57 -0.32 -13.01
C LEU A 181 11.36 0.46 -13.54
N ILE A 182 10.36 0.74 -12.69
CA ILE A 182 9.22 1.62 -13.02
C ILE A 182 9.69 3.04 -13.32
N TYR A 183 10.68 3.56 -12.58
CA TYR A 183 11.31 4.85 -12.88
C TYR A 183 11.90 4.88 -14.30
N TYR A 184 12.67 3.86 -14.70
CA TYR A 184 13.21 3.78 -16.07
C TYR A 184 12.10 3.62 -17.12
N TYR A 185 11.02 2.89 -16.80
CA TYR A 185 9.84 2.81 -17.67
C TYR A 185 9.19 4.18 -17.90
N LEU A 186 9.01 4.98 -16.84
CA LEU A 186 8.48 6.35 -16.93
C LEU A 186 9.41 7.28 -17.74
N LEU A 187 10.74 7.08 -17.66
CA LEU A 187 11.70 7.81 -18.49
C LEU A 187 11.53 7.46 -19.98
N VAL A 188 11.39 6.17 -20.30
CA VAL A 188 11.10 5.71 -21.67
C VAL A 188 9.80 6.34 -22.17
N LEU A 189 8.72 6.28 -21.37
CA LEU A 189 7.44 6.92 -21.70
C LEU A 189 7.60 8.40 -21.99
N LYS A 190 8.32 9.13 -21.13
CA LYS A 190 8.58 10.57 -21.34
C LYS A 190 9.17 10.80 -22.72
N HIS A 191 10.22 10.07 -23.11
CA HIS A 191 10.85 10.26 -24.42
C HIS A 191 9.99 9.75 -25.59
N PHE A 192 9.06 8.82 -25.37
CA PHE A 192 8.08 8.45 -26.38
C PHE A 192 6.94 9.47 -26.53
N PHE A 193 6.62 10.25 -25.50
CA PHE A 193 5.48 11.17 -25.54
C PHE A 193 5.90 12.60 -25.82
N THR A 194 7.06 13.00 -25.33
CA THR A 194 7.68 14.29 -25.68
C THR A 194 8.33 14.18 -27.06
N LEU A 195 8.30 15.26 -27.85
CA LEU A 195 8.80 15.30 -29.24
C LEU A 195 10.34 15.28 -29.34
N HIS A 196 11.05 14.86 -28.29
CA HIS A 196 12.50 14.66 -28.28
C HIS A 196 12.85 13.37 -29.04
N MET A 197 12.73 13.45 -30.37
CA MET A 197 13.06 12.39 -31.32
C MET A 197 14.53 11.98 -31.14
N GLY A 198 14.77 10.75 -30.68
CA GLY A 198 16.10 10.13 -30.59
C GLY A 198 16.56 9.75 -29.19
N GLU A 199 15.96 10.29 -28.12
CA GLU A 199 16.42 9.97 -26.74
C GLU A 199 15.77 8.71 -26.16
N TYR A 200 14.70 8.20 -26.79
CA TYR A 200 14.00 7.01 -26.32
C TYR A 200 14.90 5.76 -26.39
N GLU A 201 15.76 5.63 -27.40
CA GLU A 201 16.67 4.48 -27.54
C GLU A 201 17.65 4.38 -26.36
N SER A 202 18.23 5.51 -25.96
CA SER A 202 19.10 5.59 -24.78
C SER A 202 18.35 5.20 -23.50
N SER A 203 17.08 5.56 -23.38
CA SER A 203 16.27 5.22 -22.20
C SER A 203 15.82 3.76 -22.20
N ILE A 204 15.52 3.18 -23.37
CA ILE A 204 15.27 1.74 -23.52
C ILE A 204 16.54 0.99 -23.09
N LYS A 205 17.71 1.40 -23.58
CA LYS A 205 18.99 0.80 -23.19
C LYS A 205 19.20 0.83 -21.67
N GLN A 206 18.98 1.97 -21.02
CA GLN A 206 19.07 2.07 -19.56
C GLN A 206 18.09 1.13 -18.83
N TYR A 207 16.84 1.05 -19.30
CA TYR A 207 15.85 0.12 -18.76
C TYR A 207 16.32 -1.33 -18.87
N LEU A 208 16.82 -1.74 -20.05
CA LEU A 208 17.28 -3.09 -20.33
C LEU A 208 18.52 -3.47 -19.51
N GLU A 209 19.53 -2.59 -19.46
CA GLU A 209 20.75 -2.81 -18.68
C GLU A 209 20.41 -3.01 -17.20
N PHE A 210 19.50 -2.21 -16.66
CA PHE A 210 19.05 -2.35 -15.27
C PHE A 210 18.25 -3.63 -15.03
N ALA A 211 17.26 -3.93 -15.88
CA ALA A 211 16.45 -5.15 -15.78
C ALA A 211 17.32 -6.42 -15.81
N LYS A 212 18.31 -6.45 -16.70
CA LYS A 212 19.26 -7.57 -16.85
C LYS A 212 20.20 -7.68 -15.66
N LYS A 213 20.77 -6.56 -15.21
CA LYS A 213 21.65 -6.53 -14.02
C LYS A 213 20.95 -7.05 -12.77
N GLU A 214 19.67 -6.71 -12.60
CA GLU A 214 18.89 -7.07 -11.42
C GLU A 214 18.09 -8.38 -11.59
N ASN A 215 18.18 -9.05 -12.75
CA ASN A 215 17.45 -10.27 -13.10
C ASN A 215 15.92 -10.14 -12.93
N ILE A 216 15.35 -8.98 -13.27
CA ILE A 216 13.90 -8.74 -13.19
C ILE A 216 13.26 -9.23 -14.49
N THR A 217 12.30 -10.16 -14.42
CA THR A 217 11.67 -10.80 -15.59
C THR A 217 10.40 -10.13 -16.09
N SER A 218 9.77 -9.27 -15.28
CA SER A 218 8.61 -8.47 -15.69
C SER A 218 8.35 -7.38 -14.66
N ILE A 219 7.63 -6.33 -15.08
CA ILE A 219 7.02 -5.38 -14.15
C ILE A 219 5.52 -5.63 -14.04
N ASN A 220 5.01 -5.59 -12.81
CA ASN A 220 3.57 -5.61 -12.57
C ASN A 220 3.01 -4.20 -12.78
N TRP A 221 2.81 -3.82 -14.05
CA TRP A 221 2.31 -2.51 -14.44
C TRP A 221 1.11 -2.61 -15.39
N ASN A 222 0.16 -1.69 -15.26
CA ASN A 222 -1.02 -1.64 -16.14
C ASN A 222 -0.77 -0.75 -17.37
N PHE A 223 -0.10 -1.30 -18.37
CA PHE A 223 0.20 -0.57 -19.61
C PHE A 223 -1.05 -0.20 -20.45
N ASN A 224 -2.24 -0.71 -20.12
CA ASN A 224 -3.44 -0.41 -20.90
C ASN A 224 -3.83 1.08 -20.80
N HIS A 225 -3.51 1.76 -19.71
CA HIS A 225 -3.80 3.19 -19.57
C HIS A 225 -3.07 4.02 -20.63
N VAL A 226 -1.78 3.75 -20.81
CA VAL A 226 -0.94 4.39 -21.83
C VAL A 226 -1.37 3.97 -23.24
N MET A 227 -1.54 2.68 -23.51
CA MET A 227 -1.89 2.20 -24.86
C MET A 227 -3.28 2.63 -25.34
N ASN A 228 -4.17 3.02 -24.43
CA ASN A 228 -5.48 3.55 -24.78
C ASN A 228 -5.54 5.09 -24.67
N SER A 229 -4.41 5.74 -24.35
CA SER A 229 -4.35 7.18 -24.19
C SER A 229 -4.44 7.92 -25.54
N PRO A 230 -4.98 9.16 -25.57
CA PRO A 230 -5.00 9.98 -26.77
C PRO A 230 -3.61 10.19 -27.38
N LEU A 231 -2.58 10.32 -26.55
CA LEU A 231 -1.21 10.49 -26.99
C LEU A 231 -0.72 9.29 -27.80
N PHE A 232 -0.90 8.07 -27.27
CA PHE A 232 -0.51 6.86 -27.99
C PHE A 232 -1.32 6.66 -29.27
N LEU A 233 -2.63 6.93 -29.23
CA LEU A 233 -3.49 6.83 -30.41
C LEU A 233 -3.12 7.85 -31.49
N GLY A 234 -2.60 9.02 -31.10
CA GLY A 234 -2.12 10.06 -32.00
C GLY A 234 -0.68 9.88 -32.52
N MET A 235 0.05 8.84 -32.08
CA MET A 235 1.42 8.59 -32.55
C MET A 235 1.48 8.15 -34.01
N LYS A 236 2.58 8.50 -34.68
CA LYS A 236 2.94 7.90 -35.97
C LYS A 236 3.12 6.39 -35.83
N GLN A 237 2.73 5.64 -36.86
CA GLN A 237 2.72 4.17 -36.85
C GLN A 237 4.09 3.58 -36.50
N ASP A 238 5.18 4.02 -37.13
CA ASP A 238 6.53 3.49 -36.85
C ASP A 238 6.93 3.64 -35.37
N ARG A 239 6.60 4.80 -34.77
CA ARG A 239 6.86 5.07 -33.34
C ARG A 239 5.99 4.22 -32.43
N LYS A 240 4.74 4.02 -32.84
CA LYS A 240 3.77 3.18 -32.14
C LYS A 240 4.25 1.72 -32.11
N ASP A 241 4.73 1.21 -33.25
CA ASP A 241 5.25 -0.14 -33.38
C ASP A 241 6.49 -0.33 -32.50
N GLU A 242 7.39 0.65 -32.47
CA GLU A 242 8.58 0.61 -31.60
C GLU A 242 8.20 0.64 -30.11
N PHE A 243 7.27 1.51 -29.73
CA PHE A 243 6.75 1.54 -28.37
C PHE A 243 6.10 0.21 -27.96
N MET A 244 5.36 -0.42 -28.89
CA MET A 244 4.73 -1.71 -28.64
C MET A 244 5.75 -2.84 -28.45
N LYS A 245 6.88 -2.84 -29.17
CA LYS A 245 7.98 -3.78 -28.92
C LYS A 245 8.49 -3.61 -27.49
N PHE A 246 8.76 -2.37 -27.06
CA PHE A 246 9.19 -2.07 -25.70
C PHE A 246 8.17 -2.52 -24.64
N VAL A 247 6.87 -2.20 -24.81
CA VAL A 247 5.82 -2.63 -23.88
C VAL A 247 5.70 -4.15 -23.81
N ASN A 248 5.81 -4.85 -24.94
CA ASN A 248 5.79 -6.31 -24.97
C ASN A 248 6.97 -6.90 -24.21
N TYR A 249 8.17 -6.34 -24.38
CA TYR A 249 9.35 -6.70 -23.59
C TYR A 249 9.11 -6.47 -22.09
N ALA A 250 8.61 -5.29 -21.71
CA ALA A 250 8.37 -4.93 -20.31
C ALA A 250 7.29 -5.79 -19.64
N ARG A 251 6.24 -6.18 -20.38
CA ARG A 251 5.17 -7.06 -19.92
C ARG A 251 5.64 -8.49 -19.68
N ASN A 252 6.33 -9.07 -20.66
CA ASN A 252 6.63 -10.51 -20.69
C ASN A 252 8.02 -10.75 -21.27
N GLN A 253 9.06 -10.79 -20.42
CA GLN A 253 10.41 -11.18 -20.86
C GLN A 253 10.57 -12.68 -21.14
N HIS A 254 9.48 -13.41 -21.39
CA HIS A 254 9.50 -14.84 -21.75
C HIS A 254 9.31 -15.08 -23.26
N LEU A 255 9.35 -14.04 -24.09
CA LEU A 255 9.18 -14.17 -25.54
C LEU A 255 10.46 -14.67 -26.26
N GLY A 256 11.11 -15.72 -25.74
CA GLY A 256 12.19 -16.48 -26.39
C GLY A 256 13.09 -15.66 -27.34
N ASN A 257 13.10 -16.02 -28.61
CA ASN A 257 13.92 -15.37 -29.65
C ASN A 257 13.66 -13.86 -29.80
N SER A 258 12.44 -13.38 -29.59
CA SER A 258 12.13 -11.94 -29.74
C SER A 258 12.66 -11.09 -28.58
N LYS A 259 12.87 -11.68 -27.39
CA LYS A 259 13.59 -11.03 -26.29
C LYS A 259 15.04 -10.80 -26.69
N ASP A 260 15.70 -11.85 -27.17
CA ASP A 260 17.12 -11.81 -27.53
C ASP A 260 17.36 -10.88 -28.73
N GLU A 261 16.46 -10.84 -29.69
CA GLU A 261 16.48 -9.89 -30.80
C GLU A 261 16.35 -8.43 -30.31
N PHE A 262 15.38 -8.15 -29.43
CA PHE A 262 15.18 -6.81 -28.87
C PHE A 262 16.36 -6.36 -27.98
N GLU A 263 16.89 -7.25 -27.14
CA GLU A 263 18.10 -6.95 -26.36
C GLU A 263 19.30 -6.69 -27.26
N LYS A 264 19.46 -7.46 -28.33
CA LYS A 264 20.56 -7.26 -29.28
C LYS A 264 20.43 -5.92 -30.00
N GLU A 265 19.22 -5.51 -30.39
CA GLU A 265 18.97 -4.22 -31.06
C GLU A 265 19.43 -3.02 -30.20
N TYR A 266 19.21 -3.07 -28.89
CA TYR A 266 19.42 -1.92 -28.00
C TYR A 266 20.67 -2.00 -27.11
N LEU A 267 21.27 -3.17 -26.92
CA LEU A 267 22.44 -3.36 -26.06
C LEU A 267 23.78 -3.46 -26.81
N THR A 268 23.79 -3.63 -28.13
CA THR A 268 25.02 -3.59 -28.96
C THR A 268 25.41 -2.17 -29.31
#